data_AF-A0A4R6HDC0-F1
#
_entry.id   AF-A0A4R6HDC0-F1
#
_cell.length_a   1.000
_cell.length_b   1.000
_cell.length_c   1.000
_cell.angle_alpha   90.00
_cell.angle_beta   90.00
_cell.angle_gamma   90.00
#
_symmetry.space_group_name_H-M   'P 1'
#
loop_
_entity.id
_entity.type
_entity.pdbx_description
1 polymer ?
#
loop_
_entity_poly.entity_id
_entity_poly.type
_entity_poly.pdbx_seq_one_letter_code
_entity_poly.pdbx_strand_id
1 'polypeptide(L)'
;MSFFRNIKRMTVATAKAINNGVELLDELAEGAQKSSELLLIKTKASGLDKEIHHLINNSANPKEIQEKRQDLSEKYDELINKTLDSERDDYVSKNKSLQSDMILSSISEMEKSVETKEQALSIHNFELAITEILKLENIKADLEHLLRITQSSQYNVAHQKAQDKLNSITILIADLQEKRHEENSSLYLSGDRKSRTRLYDGKNHGLSEFWYEDGTKEKEISFSHGILCGMSRYWRNDGTILSEISNQPINSSFTHSVFSRNGTKILEGSQKDKKGYIDIWLWDGSFVCRANMNNCKVSRTSFLLKAVMRKNVWANLYRARKPGSQQELFNDMTETMESHTKFSYEMANYLTRGKAFHKGYKNDDATREMAH
;
A
#
# COMPACT_ATOMS: atom_id res chain seq x y z
N MET A 1 -36.50 79.89 -50.95
CA MET A 1 -35.66 78.82 -50.33
C MET A 1 -36.38 77.93 -49.28
N SER A 2 -37.64 78.20 -48.90
CA SER A 2 -38.35 77.43 -47.85
C SER A 2 -38.79 76.01 -48.29
N PHE A 3 -39.28 75.87 -49.52
CA PHE A 3 -39.85 74.60 -50.04
C PHE A 3 -38.84 73.44 -50.10
N PHE A 4 -37.64 73.67 -50.64
CA PHE A 4 -36.57 72.65 -50.69
C PHE A 4 -36.03 72.26 -49.30
N ARG A 5 -36.10 73.16 -48.31
CA ARG A 5 -35.69 72.88 -46.93
C ARG A 5 -36.69 71.98 -46.21
N ASN A 6 -37.98 72.14 -46.50
CA ASN A 6 -39.06 71.29 -45.97
C ASN A 6 -39.07 69.90 -46.62
N ILE A 7 -38.86 69.78 -47.93
CA ILE A 7 -38.72 68.48 -48.60
C ILE A 7 -37.53 67.70 -48.02
N LYS A 8 -36.37 68.34 -47.87
CA LYS A 8 -35.18 67.69 -47.28
C LYS A 8 -35.40 67.23 -45.83
N ARG A 9 -36.14 68.01 -45.02
CA ARG A 9 -36.53 67.60 -43.66
C ARG A 9 -37.52 66.44 -43.66
N MET A 10 -38.48 66.44 -44.58
CA MET A 10 -39.51 65.40 -44.69
C MET A 10 -38.92 64.07 -45.20
N THR A 11 -37.99 64.12 -46.16
CA THR A 11 -37.25 62.93 -46.64
C THR A 11 -36.29 62.38 -45.59
N VAL A 12 -35.65 63.24 -44.78
CA VAL A 12 -34.80 62.80 -43.66
C VAL A 12 -35.64 62.22 -42.53
N ALA A 13 -36.81 62.78 -42.23
CA ALA A 13 -37.72 62.25 -41.22
C ALA A 13 -38.34 60.90 -41.64
N THR A 14 -38.70 60.74 -42.91
CA THR A 14 -39.18 59.45 -43.44
C THR A 14 -38.06 58.41 -43.51
N ALA A 15 -36.85 58.78 -43.95
CA ALA A 15 -35.69 57.88 -43.90
C ALA A 15 -35.35 57.44 -42.46
N LYS A 16 -35.45 58.35 -41.49
CA LYS A 16 -35.25 58.04 -40.07
C LYS A 16 -36.37 57.14 -39.51
N ALA A 17 -37.62 57.36 -39.91
CA ALA A 17 -38.74 56.50 -39.54
C ALA A 17 -38.62 55.09 -40.14
N ILE A 18 -38.13 54.97 -41.37
CA ILE A 18 -37.81 53.69 -42.01
C ILE A 18 -36.66 53.00 -41.29
N ASN A 19 -35.57 53.72 -40.96
CA ASN A 19 -34.43 53.15 -40.23
C ASN A 19 -34.83 52.65 -38.84
N ASN A 20 -35.58 53.45 -38.09
CA ASN A 20 -36.13 53.02 -36.80
C ASN A 20 -37.12 51.85 -36.94
N GLY A 21 -37.87 51.78 -38.05
CA GLY A 21 -38.76 50.66 -38.35
C GLY A 21 -38.00 49.37 -38.67
N VAL A 22 -36.86 49.47 -39.37
CA VAL A 22 -35.95 48.34 -39.63
C VAL A 22 -35.30 47.87 -38.32
N GLU A 23 -34.82 48.79 -37.47
CA GLU A 23 -34.27 48.46 -36.14
C GLU A 23 -35.30 47.72 -35.26
N LEU A 24 -36.56 48.18 -35.24
CA LEU A 24 -37.64 47.49 -34.52
C LEU A 24 -37.96 46.10 -35.09
N LEU A 25 -37.88 45.92 -36.42
CA LEU A 25 -38.10 44.62 -37.05
C LEU A 25 -36.95 43.65 -36.76
N ASP A 26 -35.71 44.13 -36.73
CA ASP A 26 -34.55 43.34 -36.33
C ASP A 26 -34.65 42.94 -34.84
N GLU A 27 -35.03 43.86 -33.95
CA GLU A 27 -35.28 43.56 -32.54
C GLU A 27 -36.42 42.53 -32.34
N LEU A 28 -37.50 42.62 -33.12
CA LEU A 28 -38.61 41.66 -33.10
C LEU A 28 -38.20 40.29 -33.65
N ALA A 29 -37.41 40.25 -34.73
CA ALA A 29 -36.89 39.00 -35.29
C ALA A 29 -35.94 38.31 -34.29
N GLU A 30 -35.07 39.08 -33.63
CA GLU A 30 -34.17 38.57 -32.59
C GLU A 30 -34.95 38.07 -31.36
N GLY A 31 -36.02 38.77 -30.95
CA GLY A 31 -36.93 38.33 -29.89
C GLY A 31 -37.72 37.06 -30.26
N ALA A 32 -38.17 36.94 -31.50
CA ALA A 32 -38.85 35.75 -32.01
C ALA A 32 -37.91 34.53 -32.07
N GLN A 33 -36.65 34.75 -32.46
CA GLN A 33 -35.64 33.69 -32.46
C GLN A 33 -35.31 33.23 -31.03
N LYS A 34 -35.06 34.15 -30.10
CA LYS A 34 -34.80 33.83 -28.68
C LYS A 34 -35.95 33.05 -28.04
N SER A 35 -37.20 33.45 -28.31
CA SER A 35 -38.38 32.74 -27.79
C SER A 35 -38.56 31.34 -28.40
N SER A 36 -38.27 31.16 -29.69
CA SER A 36 -38.27 29.85 -30.35
C SER A 36 -37.23 28.90 -29.74
N GLU A 37 -36.01 29.38 -29.52
CA GLU A 37 -34.94 28.59 -28.87
C GLU A 37 -35.34 28.19 -27.45
N LEU A 38 -35.93 29.11 -26.68
CA LEU A 38 -36.36 28.86 -25.30
C LEU A 38 -37.48 27.82 -25.24
N LEU A 39 -38.45 27.87 -26.16
CA LEU A 39 -39.49 26.85 -26.30
C LEU A 39 -38.90 25.48 -26.63
N LEU A 40 -37.92 25.41 -27.54
CA LEU A 40 -37.25 24.16 -27.87
C LEU A 40 -36.57 23.54 -26.63
N ILE A 41 -35.88 24.35 -25.82
CA ILE A 41 -35.24 23.86 -24.59
C ILE A 41 -36.29 23.40 -23.56
N LYS A 42 -37.40 24.15 -23.36
CA LYS A 42 -38.50 23.72 -22.47
C LYS A 42 -39.12 22.39 -22.88
N THR A 43 -39.37 22.17 -24.18
CA THR A 43 -39.94 20.91 -24.67
C THR A 43 -39.00 19.73 -24.41
N LYS A 44 -37.69 19.91 -24.62
CA LYS A 44 -36.67 18.90 -24.30
C LYS A 44 -36.62 18.59 -22.79
N ALA A 45 -36.62 19.61 -21.93
CA ALA A 45 -36.65 19.41 -20.48
C ALA A 45 -37.91 18.65 -20.04
N SER A 46 -39.09 19.00 -20.56
CA SER A 46 -40.33 18.28 -20.27
C SER A 46 -40.35 16.84 -20.81
N GLY A 47 -39.70 16.59 -21.95
CA GLY A 47 -39.52 15.24 -22.49
C GLY A 47 -38.66 14.36 -21.57
N LEU A 48 -37.50 14.89 -21.15
CA LEU A 48 -36.59 14.21 -20.22
C LEU A 48 -37.24 13.92 -18.87
N ASP A 49 -38.03 14.85 -18.34
CA ASP A 49 -38.78 14.67 -17.09
C ASP A 49 -39.76 13.48 -17.17
N LYS A 50 -40.51 13.37 -18.29
CA LYS A 50 -41.40 12.23 -18.54
C LYS A 50 -40.64 10.91 -18.71
N GLU A 51 -39.50 10.93 -19.39
CA GLU A 51 -38.63 9.75 -19.53
C GLU A 51 -38.12 9.26 -18.17
N ILE A 52 -37.66 10.17 -17.30
CA ILE A 52 -37.19 9.83 -15.95
C ILE A 52 -38.31 9.18 -15.14
N HIS A 53 -39.53 9.74 -15.15
CA HIS A 53 -40.68 9.14 -14.47
C HIS A 53 -41.02 7.74 -14.98
N HIS A 54 -40.95 7.51 -16.29
CA HIS A 54 -41.18 6.21 -16.87
C HIS A 54 -40.10 5.19 -16.48
N LEU A 55 -38.82 5.60 -16.48
CA LEU A 55 -37.69 4.76 -16.08
C LEU A 55 -37.74 4.36 -14.61
N ILE A 56 -38.14 5.29 -13.72
CA ILE A 56 -38.35 5.01 -12.30
C ILE A 56 -39.45 3.97 -12.09
N ASN A 57 -40.59 4.12 -12.77
CA ASN A 57 -41.73 3.20 -12.64
C ASN A 57 -41.44 1.78 -13.14
N ASN A 58 -40.55 1.64 -14.12
CA ASN A 58 -40.16 0.34 -14.66
C ASN A 58 -38.93 -0.27 -13.98
N SER A 59 -38.43 0.33 -12.89
CA SER A 59 -37.22 -0.11 -12.17
C SER A 59 -36.01 -0.30 -13.10
N ALA A 60 -35.80 0.66 -14.02
CA ALA A 60 -34.66 0.65 -14.95
C ALA A 60 -33.31 0.77 -14.22
N ASN A 61 -32.21 0.56 -14.95
CA ASN A 61 -30.86 0.61 -14.40
C ASN A 61 -30.60 1.97 -13.72
N PRO A 62 -30.19 2.02 -12.43
CA PRO A 62 -29.98 3.28 -11.71
C PRO A 62 -29.01 4.24 -12.41
N LYS A 63 -28.02 3.68 -13.11
CA LYS A 63 -27.06 4.45 -13.90
C LYS A 63 -27.70 5.22 -15.07
N GLU A 64 -28.65 4.59 -15.75
CA GLU A 64 -29.39 5.21 -16.87
C GLU A 64 -30.29 6.34 -16.37
N ILE A 65 -30.89 6.18 -15.19
CA ILE A 65 -31.67 7.22 -14.53
C ILE A 65 -30.78 8.41 -14.11
N GLN A 66 -29.59 8.14 -13.59
CA GLN A 66 -28.61 9.18 -13.21
C GLN A 66 -28.15 10.01 -14.41
N GLU A 67 -27.82 9.35 -15.53
CA GLU A 67 -27.42 10.01 -16.79
C GLU A 67 -28.52 10.95 -17.30
N LYS A 68 -29.77 10.48 -17.31
CA LYS A 68 -30.92 11.29 -17.74
C LYS A 68 -31.21 12.47 -16.80
N ARG A 69 -31.01 12.30 -15.50
CA ARG A 69 -31.12 13.40 -14.51
C ARG A 69 -30.04 14.46 -14.71
N GLN A 70 -28.83 14.05 -15.08
CA GLN A 70 -27.75 14.98 -15.41
C GLN A 70 -28.08 15.79 -16.67
N ASP A 71 -28.54 15.12 -17.75
CA ASP A 71 -29.00 15.80 -18.97
C ASP A 71 -30.11 16.82 -18.68
N LEU A 72 -31.05 16.47 -17.79
CA LEU A 72 -32.13 17.38 -17.37
C LEU A 72 -31.60 18.59 -16.58
N SER A 73 -30.62 18.38 -15.69
CA SER A 73 -29.98 19.47 -14.93
C SER A 73 -29.24 20.44 -15.86
N GLU A 74 -28.49 19.93 -16.85
CA GLU A 74 -27.83 20.75 -17.87
C GLU A 74 -28.83 21.59 -18.68
N LYS A 75 -30.00 21.02 -19.00
CA LYS A 75 -31.09 21.76 -19.67
C LYS A 75 -31.70 22.83 -18.77
N TYR A 76 -31.81 22.59 -17.47
CA TYR A 76 -32.25 23.62 -16.53
C TYR A 76 -31.23 24.75 -16.40
N ASP A 77 -29.94 24.47 -16.39
CA ASP A 77 -28.89 25.51 -16.39
C ASP A 77 -28.92 26.36 -17.68
N GLU A 78 -29.17 25.73 -18.83
CA GLU A 78 -29.37 26.44 -20.10
C GLU A 78 -30.59 27.38 -20.05
N LEU A 79 -31.68 26.95 -19.42
CA LEU A 79 -32.88 27.78 -19.20
C LEU A 79 -32.63 28.93 -18.23
N ILE A 80 -31.89 28.70 -17.14
CA ILE A 80 -31.56 29.71 -16.12
C ILE A 80 -30.70 30.84 -16.72
N ASN A 81 -29.82 30.51 -17.66
CA ASN A 81 -28.95 31.51 -18.31
C ASN A 81 -29.66 32.34 -19.39
N LYS A 82 -30.74 31.82 -19.99
CA LYS A 82 -31.47 32.47 -21.10
C LYS A 82 -32.77 33.19 -20.69
N THR A 83 -33.23 33.08 -19.43
CA THR A 83 -34.51 33.66 -18.95
C THR A 83 -34.32 34.97 -18.15
N LEU A 84 -35.14 35.99 -18.44
CA LEU A 84 -35.19 37.28 -17.73
C LEU A 84 -36.29 37.24 -16.63
N ASP A 85 -35.85 36.87 -15.44
CA ASP A 85 -36.33 37.25 -14.11
C ASP A 85 -37.60 36.61 -13.50
N SER A 86 -38.76 36.43 -14.16
CA SER A 86 -39.94 35.88 -13.42
C SER A 86 -40.02 34.35 -13.36
N GLU A 87 -39.61 33.67 -14.42
CA GLU A 87 -39.60 32.18 -14.50
C GLU A 87 -38.28 31.58 -14.02
N ARG A 88 -37.24 32.41 -13.90
CA ARG A 88 -35.88 31.97 -13.54
C ARG A 88 -35.84 31.34 -12.16
N ASP A 89 -36.55 31.91 -11.18
CA ASP A 89 -36.60 31.40 -9.81
C ASP A 89 -37.28 30.03 -9.70
N ASP A 90 -38.29 29.76 -10.54
CA ASP A 90 -38.95 28.45 -10.63
C ASP A 90 -37.98 27.39 -11.17
N TYR A 91 -37.23 27.72 -12.24
CA TYR A 91 -36.22 26.80 -12.79
C TYR A 91 -35.03 26.59 -11.86
N VAL A 92 -34.59 27.61 -11.13
CA VAL A 92 -33.57 27.47 -10.08
C VAL A 92 -34.06 26.54 -8.97
N SER A 93 -35.32 26.66 -8.55
CA SER A 93 -35.92 25.80 -7.52
C SER A 93 -36.05 24.35 -8.00
N LYS A 94 -36.50 24.14 -9.23
CA LYS A 94 -36.58 22.81 -9.87
C LYS A 94 -35.22 22.15 -10.02
N ASN A 95 -34.20 22.90 -10.45
CA ASN A 95 -32.85 22.35 -10.58
C ASN A 95 -32.25 21.99 -9.21
N LYS A 96 -32.46 22.83 -8.19
CA LYS A 96 -32.03 22.51 -6.80
C LYS A 96 -32.73 21.27 -6.25
N SER A 97 -34.03 21.10 -6.51
CA SER A 97 -34.78 19.89 -6.14
C SER A 97 -34.21 18.66 -6.85
N LEU A 98 -34.00 18.75 -8.16
CA LEU A 98 -33.44 17.67 -8.96
C LEU A 98 -32.04 17.26 -8.46
N GLN A 99 -31.17 18.22 -8.19
CA GLN A 99 -29.84 17.98 -7.62
C GLN A 99 -29.92 17.31 -6.23
N SER A 100 -30.88 17.73 -5.40
CA SER A 100 -31.13 17.10 -4.10
C SER A 100 -31.58 15.64 -4.25
N ASP A 101 -32.44 15.35 -5.22
CA ASP A 101 -32.93 14.00 -5.54
C ASP A 101 -31.85 13.10 -6.13
N MET A 102 -30.92 13.67 -6.93
CA MET A 102 -29.73 12.98 -7.44
C MET A 102 -28.77 12.62 -6.30
N ILE A 103 -28.56 13.53 -5.36
CA ILE A 103 -27.72 13.26 -4.18
C ILE A 103 -28.35 12.16 -3.32
N LEU A 104 -29.68 12.21 -3.09
CA LEU A 104 -30.39 11.19 -2.33
C LEU A 104 -30.34 9.81 -3.00
N SER A 105 -30.50 9.71 -4.33
CA SER A 105 -30.38 8.43 -5.05
C SER A 105 -28.97 7.87 -4.94
N SER A 106 -27.94 8.71 -5.13
CA SER A 106 -26.54 8.30 -4.98
C SER A 106 -26.21 7.85 -3.55
N ILE A 107 -26.74 8.54 -2.51
CA ILE A 107 -26.58 8.11 -1.12
C ILE A 107 -27.21 6.73 -0.91
N SER A 108 -28.45 6.53 -1.37
CA SER A 108 -29.16 5.25 -1.21
C SER A 108 -28.45 4.09 -1.91
N GLU A 109 -27.91 4.31 -3.11
CA GLU A 109 -27.12 3.32 -3.84
C GLU A 109 -25.84 2.94 -3.09
N MET A 110 -25.13 3.93 -2.55
CA MET A 110 -23.93 3.68 -1.75
C MET A 110 -24.24 2.95 -0.45
N GLU A 111 -25.30 3.34 0.27
CA GLU A 111 -25.73 2.64 1.48
C GLU A 111 -26.06 1.17 1.19
N LYS A 112 -26.76 0.91 0.07
CA LYS A 112 -27.05 -0.46 -0.36
C LYS A 112 -25.79 -1.23 -0.73
N SER A 113 -24.83 -0.60 -1.43
CA SER A 113 -23.52 -1.20 -1.71
C SER A 113 -22.80 -1.58 -0.42
N VAL A 114 -22.73 -0.67 0.55
CA VAL A 114 -22.13 -0.92 1.87
C VAL A 114 -22.82 -2.09 2.59
N GLU A 115 -24.15 -2.12 2.63
CA GLU A 115 -24.91 -3.21 3.25
C GLU A 115 -24.63 -4.56 2.59
N THR A 116 -24.55 -4.62 1.25
CA THR A 116 -24.23 -5.88 0.55
C THR A 116 -22.80 -6.34 0.84
N LYS A 117 -21.84 -5.43 0.96
CA LYS A 117 -20.45 -5.74 1.32
C LYS A 117 -20.35 -6.20 2.78
N GLU A 118 -21.09 -5.59 3.69
CA GLU A 118 -21.20 -6.00 5.10
C GLU A 118 -21.81 -7.41 5.23
N GLN A 119 -22.86 -7.72 4.46
CA GLN A 119 -23.44 -9.07 4.41
C GLN A 119 -22.47 -10.11 3.85
N ALA A 120 -21.68 -9.74 2.84
CA ALA A 120 -20.63 -10.63 2.31
C ALA A 120 -19.50 -10.89 3.31
N LEU A 121 -19.23 -9.95 4.24
CA LEU A 121 -18.28 -10.14 5.33
C LEU A 121 -18.81 -11.13 6.38
N SER A 122 -20.10 -11.09 6.72
CA SER A 122 -20.66 -11.96 7.78
C SER A 122 -20.81 -13.43 7.37
N ILE A 123 -20.91 -13.71 6.07
CA ILE A 123 -21.05 -15.08 5.54
C ILE A 123 -19.70 -15.79 5.41
N HIS A 124 -18.61 -15.05 5.25
CA HIS A 124 -17.28 -15.63 5.02
C HIS A 124 -16.47 -15.79 6.30
N ASN A 125 -16.09 -17.03 6.61
CA ASN A 125 -15.05 -17.28 7.60
C ASN A 125 -13.68 -17.10 6.93
N PHE A 126 -12.94 -16.08 7.32
CA PHE A 126 -11.65 -15.73 6.70
C PHE A 126 -10.52 -16.61 7.26
N GLU A 127 -9.78 -17.30 6.39
CA GLU A 127 -8.60 -18.08 6.80
C GLU A 127 -7.41 -17.18 7.20
N LEU A 128 -7.33 -15.96 6.64
CA LEU A 128 -6.27 -14.99 6.89
C LEU A 128 -6.86 -13.61 7.19
N ALA A 129 -6.48 -13.02 8.32
CA ALA A 129 -6.97 -11.71 8.77
C ALA A 129 -6.71 -10.57 7.77
N ILE A 130 -5.67 -10.67 6.93
CA ILE A 130 -5.41 -9.68 5.87
C ILE A 130 -6.55 -9.58 4.85
N THR A 131 -7.21 -10.70 4.52
CA THR A 131 -8.30 -10.71 3.53
C THR A 131 -9.55 -10.00 4.04
N GLU A 132 -9.80 -10.10 5.34
CA GLU A 132 -10.85 -9.38 6.03
C GLU A 132 -10.54 -7.87 6.06
N ILE A 133 -9.31 -7.50 6.42
CA ILE A 133 -8.86 -6.09 6.43
C ILE A 133 -9.02 -5.44 5.06
N LEU A 134 -8.62 -6.10 3.97
CA LEU A 134 -8.75 -5.52 2.61
C LEU A 134 -10.21 -5.26 2.22
N LYS A 135 -11.13 -6.14 2.63
CA LYS A 135 -12.57 -5.94 2.40
C LYS A 135 -13.11 -4.79 3.26
N LEU A 136 -12.68 -4.69 4.52
CA LEU A 136 -13.04 -3.58 5.40
C LEU A 136 -12.48 -2.24 4.90
N GLU A 137 -11.27 -2.21 4.34
CA GLU A 137 -10.69 -1.02 3.71
C GLU A 137 -11.49 -0.57 2.48
N ASN A 138 -12.03 -1.50 1.70
CA ASN A 138 -12.92 -1.18 0.59
C ASN A 138 -14.23 -0.51 1.08
N ILE A 139 -14.86 -1.06 2.13
CA ILE A 139 -16.06 -0.45 2.74
C ILE A 139 -15.73 0.92 3.35
N LYS A 140 -14.56 1.05 3.99
CA LYS A 140 -14.07 2.32 4.52
C LYS A 140 -13.99 3.38 3.42
N ALA A 141 -13.46 3.04 2.24
CA ALA A 141 -13.37 3.96 1.10
C ALA A 141 -14.76 4.42 0.62
N ASP A 142 -15.73 3.51 0.55
CA ASP A 142 -17.12 3.84 0.19
C ASP A 142 -17.76 4.80 1.23
N LEU A 143 -17.53 4.57 2.53
CA LEU A 143 -18.04 5.43 3.60
C LEU A 143 -17.38 6.82 3.58
N GLU A 144 -16.08 6.92 3.30
CA GLU A 144 -15.39 8.20 3.13
C GLU A 144 -15.96 8.99 1.94
N HIS A 145 -16.33 8.30 0.85
CA HIS A 145 -17.00 8.92 -0.28
C HIS A 145 -18.40 9.44 0.10
N LEU A 146 -19.18 8.66 0.87
CA LEU A 146 -20.48 9.05 1.39
C LEU A 146 -20.38 10.30 2.29
N LEU A 147 -19.39 10.36 3.18
CA LEU A 147 -19.13 11.53 4.03
C LEU A 147 -18.82 12.79 3.21
N ARG A 148 -18.12 12.65 2.08
CA ARG A 148 -17.82 13.77 1.19
C ARG A 148 -19.07 14.32 0.48
N ILE A 149 -20.02 13.46 0.14
CA ILE A 149 -21.29 13.85 -0.50
C ILE A 149 -22.28 14.46 0.52
N THR A 150 -22.23 14.00 1.77
CA THR A 150 -23.19 14.39 2.83
C THR A 150 -22.77 15.60 3.67
N GLN A 151 -21.81 16.42 3.21
CA GLN A 151 -21.30 17.60 3.95
C GLN A 151 -22.35 18.70 4.18
N SER A 152 -23.45 18.70 3.42
CA SER A 152 -24.55 19.65 3.59
C SER A 152 -25.36 19.36 4.85
N SER A 153 -25.76 20.40 5.58
CA SER A 153 -26.60 20.30 6.78
C SER A 153 -27.93 19.58 6.56
N GLN A 154 -28.37 19.48 5.30
CA GLN A 154 -29.58 18.77 4.87
C GLN A 154 -29.47 17.24 5.02
N TYR A 155 -28.26 16.67 5.08
CA TYR A 155 -28.01 15.22 5.12
C TYR A 155 -27.35 14.74 6.41
N ASN A 156 -27.49 15.50 7.50
CA ASN A 156 -26.85 15.21 8.79
C ASN A 156 -27.10 13.79 9.34
N VAL A 157 -28.28 13.22 9.11
CA VAL A 157 -28.61 11.86 9.60
C VAL A 157 -27.79 10.78 8.88
N ALA A 158 -27.71 10.85 7.55
CA ALA A 158 -26.90 9.93 6.75
C ALA A 158 -25.41 10.14 7.02
N HIS A 159 -24.99 11.40 7.19
CA HIS A 159 -23.63 11.77 7.55
C HIS A 159 -23.22 11.14 8.90
N GLN A 160 -24.05 11.30 9.94
CA GLN A 160 -23.75 10.75 11.26
C GLN A 160 -23.72 9.21 11.24
N LYS A 161 -24.68 8.57 10.55
CA LYS A 161 -24.70 7.10 10.40
C LYS A 161 -23.44 6.58 9.70
N ALA A 162 -22.97 7.25 8.65
CA ALA A 162 -21.74 6.90 7.97
C ALA A 162 -20.50 7.13 8.85
N GLN A 163 -20.48 8.21 9.64
CA GLN A 163 -19.41 8.51 10.58
C GLN A 163 -19.30 7.46 11.69
N ASP A 164 -20.43 7.05 12.26
CA ASP A 164 -20.49 6.03 13.31
C ASP A 164 -20.01 4.66 12.78
N LYS A 165 -20.44 4.29 11.56
CA LYS A 165 -19.94 3.10 10.86
C LYS A 165 -18.45 3.17 10.53
N LEU A 166 -17.96 4.34 10.10
CA LEU A 166 -16.55 4.55 9.82
C LEU A 166 -15.70 4.35 11.09
N ASN A 167 -16.16 4.89 12.21
CA ASN A 167 -15.50 4.74 13.50
C ASN A 167 -15.47 3.26 13.93
N SER A 168 -16.59 2.54 13.80
CA SER A 168 -16.65 1.12 14.17
C SER A 168 -15.74 0.25 13.29
N ILE A 169 -15.72 0.47 11.97
CA ILE A 169 -14.82 -0.24 11.05
C ILE A 169 -13.36 0.09 11.34
N THR A 170 -13.04 1.34 11.68
CA THR A 170 -11.67 1.74 12.02
C THR A 170 -11.17 1.02 13.26
N ILE A 171 -12.02 0.86 14.28
CA ILE A 171 -11.69 0.07 15.47
C ILE A 171 -11.51 -1.40 15.11
N LEU A 172 -12.41 -1.98 14.29
CA LEU A 172 -12.30 -3.36 13.83
C LEU A 172 -11.00 -3.63 13.06
N ILE A 173 -10.61 -2.72 12.16
CA ILE A 173 -9.35 -2.83 11.41
C ILE A 173 -8.17 -2.79 12.38
N ALA A 174 -8.18 -1.91 13.39
CA ALA A 174 -7.12 -1.83 14.38
C ALA A 174 -7.00 -3.13 15.20
N ASP A 175 -8.12 -3.68 15.67
CA ASP A 175 -8.16 -4.94 16.43
C ASP A 175 -7.68 -6.12 15.56
N LEU A 176 -8.08 -6.17 14.29
CA LEU A 176 -7.60 -7.20 13.35
C LEU A 176 -6.10 -7.03 13.07
N GLN A 177 -5.60 -5.81 12.94
CA GLN A 177 -4.16 -5.56 12.79
C GLN A 177 -3.38 -6.04 14.02
N GLU A 178 -3.89 -5.82 15.22
CA GLU A 178 -3.26 -6.31 16.45
C GLU A 178 -3.26 -7.84 16.51
N LYS A 179 -4.36 -8.50 16.15
CA LYS A 179 -4.42 -9.97 16.07
C LYS A 179 -3.41 -10.57 15.11
N ARG A 180 -3.01 -9.83 14.06
CA ARG A 180 -1.96 -10.28 13.13
C ARG A 180 -0.60 -10.31 13.79
N HIS A 181 -0.37 -9.48 14.81
CA HIS A 181 0.84 -9.50 15.62
C HIS A 181 0.69 -10.50 16.77
N GLU A 182 1.37 -11.63 16.64
CA GLU A 182 1.40 -12.63 17.70
C GLU A 182 2.78 -12.66 18.34
N GLU A 183 2.84 -12.92 19.64
CA GLU A 183 4.11 -13.10 20.34
C GLU A 183 4.11 -14.45 21.07
N ASN A 184 5.03 -15.33 20.65
CA ASN A 184 5.24 -16.62 21.28
C ASN A 184 6.47 -16.55 22.19
N SER A 185 6.25 -16.72 23.49
CA SER A 185 7.32 -16.91 24.46
C SER A 185 7.38 -18.35 24.93
N SER A 186 8.57 -18.95 24.97
CA SER A 186 8.80 -20.24 25.61
C SER A 186 9.71 -20.08 26.83
N LEU A 187 9.51 -20.91 27.84
CA LEU A 187 10.30 -20.95 29.06
C LEU A 187 11.08 -22.26 29.15
N TYR A 188 12.18 -22.26 29.90
CA TYR A 188 12.87 -23.45 30.35
C TYR A 188 12.08 -24.16 31.46
N LEU A 189 12.46 -25.40 31.78
CA LEU A 189 11.91 -26.15 32.91
C LEU A 189 12.16 -25.43 34.24
N SER A 190 13.25 -24.66 34.33
CA SER A 190 13.59 -23.81 35.47
C SER A 190 12.61 -22.63 35.67
N GLY A 191 11.83 -22.28 34.64
CA GLY A 191 10.98 -21.09 34.61
C GLY A 191 11.63 -19.88 33.92
N ASP A 192 12.91 -19.95 33.57
CA ASP A 192 13.63 -18.86 32.89
C ASP A 192 13.22 -18.74 31.42
N ARG A 193 13.40 -17.54 30.85
CA ARG A 193 13.03 -17.28 29.46
C ARG A 193 13.92 -18.06 28.51
N LYS A 194 13.31 -18.80 27.57
CA LYS A 194 14.02 -19.58 26.55
C LYS A 194 14.00 -18.91 25.20
N SER A 195 12.83 -18.45 24.77
CA SER A 195 12.70 -17.76 23.49
C SER A 195 11.54 -16.78 23.50
N ARG A 196 11.65 -15.75 22.66
CA ARG A 196 10.63 -14.76 22.38
C ARG A 196 10.62 -14.55 20.87
N THR A 197 9.59 -15.04 20.21
CA THR A 197 9.43 -14.93 18.76
C THR A 197 8.21 -14.09 18.47
N ARG A 198 8.40 -13.03 17.69
CA ARG A 198 7.31 -12.22 17.16
C ARG A 198 6.88 -12.78 15.82
N LEU A 199 5.58 -12.90 15.62
CA LEU A 199 4.97 -13.37 14.41
C LEU A 199 4.04 -12.30 13.84
N TYR A 200 3.89 -12.33 12.53
CA TYR A 200 2.96 -11.56 11.75
C TYR A 200 2.27 -12.50 10.77
N ASP A 201 0.95 -12.64 10.87
CA ASP A 201 0.15 -13.63 10.11
C ASP A 201 0.71 -15.07 10.25
N GLY A 202 1.05 -15.48 11.47
CA GLY A 202 1.63 -16.81 11.74
C GLY A 202 3.05 -17.03 11.20
N LYS A 203 3.71 -16.00 10.63
CA LYS A 203 5.09 -16.06 10.15
C LYS A 203 6.01 -15.20 11.02
N ASN A 204 7.24 -15.65 11.27
CA ASN A 204 8.21 -14.85 12.04
C ASN A 204 8.40 -13.45 11.44
N HIS A 205 8.25 -12.40 12.26
CA HIS A 205 8.38 -11.02 11.84
C HIS A 205 8.93 -10.16 12.99
N GLY A 206 9.91 -9.32 12.69
CA GLY A 206 10.65 -8.54 13.67
C GLY A 206 11.78 -9.35 14.32
N LEU A 207 12.17 -8.93 15.53
CA LEU A 207 13.27 -9.53 16.27
C LEU A 207 12.79 -10.76 17.04
N SER A 208 13.44 -11.90 16.80
CA SER A 208 13.29 -13.12 17.60
C SER A 208 14.51 -13.27 18.50
N GLU A 209 14.28 -13.40 19.80
CA GLU A 209 15.32 -13.47 20.82
C GLU A 209 15.30 -14.85 21.49
N PHE A 210 16.49 -15.36 21.80
CA PHE A 210 16.69 -16.63 22.48
C PHE A 210 17.73 -16.44 23.56
N TRP A 211 17.54 -17.12 24.68
CA TRP A 211 18.40 -17.00 25.86
C TRP A 211 18.88 -18.38 26.30
N TYR A 212 20.06 -18.41 26.89
CA TYR A 212 20.54 -19.53 27.68
C TYR A 212 19.76 -19.62 29.00
N GLU A 213 19.85 -20.77 29.67
CA GLU A 213 19.17 -21.01 30.95
C GLU A 213 19.68 -20.08 32.06
N ASP A 214 20.91 -19.58 31.95
CA ASP A 214 21.49 -18.58 32.85
C ASP A 214 20.98 -17.14 32.61
N GLY A 215 20.10 -16.94 31.63
CA GLY A 215 19.54 -15.65 31.25
C GLY A 215 20.40 -14.82 30.29
N THR A 216 21.59 -15.30 29.90
CA THR A 216 22.42 -14.67 28.88
C THR A 216 21.76 -14.83 27.51
N LYS A 217 21.81 -13.79 26.65
CA LYS A 217 21.30 -13.92 25.28
C LYS A 217 22.10 -14.99 24.55
N GLU A 218 21.43 -15.94 23.92
CA GLU A 218 22.05 -16.93 23.04
C GLU A 218 22.12 -16.37 21.61
N LYS A 219 20.99 -15.89 21.10
CA LYS A 219 20.91 -15.35 19.74
C LYS A 219 19.75 -14.40 19.57
N GLU A 220 19.93 -13.46 18.65
CA GLU A 220 18.89 -12.60 18.14
C GLU A 220 18.86 -12.70 16.63
N ILE A 221 17.66 -12.89 16.08
CA ILE A 221 17.47 -13.10 14.65
C ILE A 221 16.36 -12.18 14.18
N SER A 222 16.69 -11.34 13.21
CA SER A 222 15.72 -10.43 12.61
C SER A 222 15.04 -11.09 11.40
N PHE A 223 13.71 -11.04 11.38
CA PHE A 223 12.86 -11.57 10.33
C PHE A 223 11.93 -10.50 9.76
N SER A 224 11.55 -10.63 8.50
CA SER A 224 10.45 -9.92 7.88
C SER A 224 9.65 -10.92 7.05
N HIS A 225 8.39 -11.12 7.44
CA HIS A 225 7.45 -12.03 6.76
C HIS A 225 8.00 -13.46 6.55
N GLY A 226 8.70 -13.99 7.55
CA GLY A 226 9.32 -15.31 7.53
C GLY A 226 10.69 -15.37 6.83
N ILE A 227 11.19 -14.25 6.32
CA ILE A 227 12.50 -14.16 5.65
C ILE A 227 13.49 -13.47 6.57
N LEU A 228 14.70 -14.04 6.71
CA LEU A 228 15.79 -13.41 7.45
C LEU A 228 16.14 -12.04 6.84
N CYS A 229 16.11 -10.98 7.64
CA CYS A 229 16.46 -9.64 7.19
C CYS A 229 17.10 -8.84 8.33
N GLY A 230 17.90 -7.83 8.02
CA GLY A 230 18.56 -7.00 9.04
C GLY A 230 19.71 -7.73 9.71
N MET A 231 20.01 -7.33 10.95
CA MET A 231 21.13 -7.84 11.74
C MET A 231 20.67 -8.95 12.69
N SER A 232 21.47 -10.01 12.75
CA SER A 232 21.32 -11.14 13.66
C SER A 232 22.64 -11.36 14.39
N ARG A 233 22.59 -11.60 15.69
CA ARG A 233 23.78 -11.84 16.52
C ARG A 233 23.66 -13.17 17.23
N TYR A 234 24.80 -13.80 17.45
CA TYR A 234 24.93 -15.00 18.27
C TYR A 234 25.99 -14.71 19.33
N TRP A 235 25.68 -15.08 20.55
CA TRP A 235 26.57 -14.92 21.70
C TRP A 235 26.94 -16.29 22.24
N ARG A 236 28.03 -16.33 22.99
CA ARG A 236 28.42 -17.47 23.80
C ARG A 236 27.72 -17.43 25.14
N ASN A 237 27.78 -18.54 25.88
CA ASN A 237 27.29 -18.63 27.25
C ASN A 237 27.91 -17.59 28.20
N ASP A 238 29.14 -17.14 27.93
CA ASP A 238 29.79 -16.08 28.71
C ASP A 238 29.38 -14.65 28.32
N GLY A 239 28.45 -14.50 27.37
CA GLY A 239 27.95 -13.21 26.90
C GLY A 239 28.83 -12.52 25.86
N THR A 240 29.96 -13.11 25.45
CA THR A 240 30.78 -12.57 24.35
C THR A 240 30.13 -12.86 22.99
N ILE A 241 30.27 -11.94 22.04
CA ILE A 241 29.72 -12.11 20.69
C ILE A 241 30.53 -13.19 19.96
N LEU A 242 29.84 -14.22 19.46
CA LEU A 242 30.41 -15.27 18.62
C LEU A 242 30.38 -14.85 17.15
N SER A 243 29.22 -14.39 16.67
CA SER A 243 29.04 -14.06 15.27
C SER A 243 27.94 -13.04 15.04
N GLU A 244 28.11 -12.24 13.99
CA GLU A 244 27.12 -11.28 13.52
C GLU A 244 26.84 -11.52 12.04
N ILE A 245 25.57 -11.56 11.67
CA ILE A 245 25.09 -11.69 10.30
C ILE A 245 24.24 -10.48 9.98
N SER A 246 24.49 -9.82 8.85
CA SER A 246 23.56 -8.87 8.26
C SER A 246 23.06 -9.42 6.93
N ASN A 247 21.75 -9.51 6.78
CA ASN A 247 21.11 -9.92 5.55
C ASN A 247 20.17 -8.83 5.04
N GLN A 248 20.43 -8.32 3.84
CA GLN A 248 19.55 -7.36 3.17
C GLN A 248 18.98 -8.04 1.91
N PRO A 249 17.80 -8.67 2.00
CA PRO A 249 17.23 -9.41 0.89
C PRO A 249 16.98 -8.53 -0.35
N ILE A 250 16.57 -7.28 -0.15
CA ILE A 250 16.33 -6.31 -1.23
C ILE A 250 17.59 -6.08 -2.09
N ASN A 251 18.74 -5.91 -1.43
CA ASN A 251 20.03 -5.67 -2.10
C ASN A 251 20.81 -6.96 -2.37
N SER A 252 20.23 -8.13 -2.06
CA SER A 252 20.91 -9.44 -2.07
C SER A 252 22.30 -9.40 -1.40
N SER A 253 22.43 -8.58 -0.35
CA SER A 253 23.67 -8.35 0.36
C SER A 253 23.69 -9.18 1.64
N PHE A 254 24.75 -9.95 1.82
CA PHE A 254 24.96 -10.78 2.99
C PHE A 254 26.35 -10.51 3.54
N THR A 255 26.43 -10.07 4.79
CA THR A 255 27.70 -9.92 5.50
C THR A 255 27.69 -10.76 6.75
N HIS A 256 28.80 -11.42 7.05
CA HIS A 256 28.90 -12.30 8.20
C HIS A 256 30.28 -12.17 8.84
N SER A 257 30.32 -11.90 10.13
CA SER A 257 31.55 -11.77 10.92
C SER A 257 31.56 -12.76 12.07
N VAL A 258 32.71 -13.36 12.35
CA VAL A 258 32.93 -14.26 13.51
C VAL A 258 34.07 -13.72 14.35
N PHE A 259 33.90 -13.78 15.67
CA PHE A 259 34.85 -13.29 16.65
C PHE A 259 35.31 -14.41 17.59
N SER A 260 36.60 -14.42 17.91
CA SER A 260 37.16 -15.23 19.00
C SER A 260 36.76 -14.63 20.35
N ARG A 261 36.91 -15.41 21.43
CA ARG A 261 36.57 -15.00 22.79
C ARG A 261 37.36 -13.78 23.28
N ASN A 262 38.54 -13.56 22.70
CA ASN A 262 39.37 -12.37 22.95
C ASN A 262 38.89 -11.10 22.18
N GLY A 263 37.80 -11.19 21.42
CA GLY A 263 37.26 -10.10 20.59
C GLY A 263 37.91 -9.95 19.21
N THR A 264 38.92 -10.77 18.89
CA THR A 264 39.59 -10.73 17.59
C THR A 264 38.68 -11.30 16.52
N LYS A 265 38.52 -10.57 15.41
CA LYS A 265 37.77 -11.05 14.25
C LYS A 265 38.56 -12.15 13.55
N ILE A 266 37.97 -13.34 13.42
CA ILE A 266 38.61 -14.52 12.81
C ILE A 266 38.07 -14.83 11.42
N LEU A 267 36.85 -14.37 11.11
CA LEU A 267 36.25 -14.55 9.79
C LEU A 267 35.36 -13.37 9.43
N GLU A 268 35.41 -12.93 8.19
CA GLU A 268 34.52 -11.94 7.61
C GLU A 268 34.15 -12.35 6.19
N GLY A 269 32.87 -12.58 5.94
CA GLY A 269 32.33 -12.82 4.61
C GLY A 269 31.46 -11.65 4.17
N SER A 270 31.61 -11.19 2.94
CA SER A 270 30.68 -10.27 2.30
C SER A 270 30.30 -10.77 0.92
N GLN A 271 29.01 -10.75 0.62
CA GLN A 271 28.44 -11.21 -0.63
C GLN A 271 27.41 -10.23 -1.14
N LYS A 272 27.49 -9.91 -2.44
CA LYS A 272 26.50 -9.13 -3.19
C LYS A 272 26.29 -9.76 -4.56
N ASP A 273 25.04 -9.97 -4.96
CA ASP A 273 24.67 -10.42 -6.31
C ASP A 273 25.47 -11.64 -6.82
N LYS A 274 25.71 -12.61 -5.92
CA LYS A 274 26.46 -13.88 -6.15
C LYS A 274 27.99 -13.78 -6.21
N LYS A 275 28.58 -12.59 -6.13
CA LYS A 275 30.02 -12.39 -5.94
C LYS A 275 30.29 -12.02 -4.49
N GLY A 276 31.39 -12.50 -3.95
CA GLY A 276 31.75 -12.19 -2.57
C GLY A 276 33.19 -12.51 -2.25
N TYR A 277 33.57 -12.25 -1.02
CA TYR A 277 34.85 -12.66 -0.47
C TYR A 277 34.66 -13.15 0.96
N ILE A 278 35.56 -14.02 1.40
CA ILE A 278 35.73 -14.41 2.79
C ILE A 278 37.18 -14.11 3.18
N ASP A 279 37.35 -13.27 4.17
CA ASP A 279 38.61 -13.00 4.84
C ASP A 279 38.71 -13.86 6.10
N ILE A 280 39.88 -14.45 6.31
CA ILE A 280 40.17 -15.30 7.47
C ILE A 280 41.42 -14.79 8.18
N TRP A 281 41.33 -14.71 9.50
CA TRP A 281 42.43 -14.38 10.40
C TRP A 281 42.66 -15.51 11.40
N LEU A 282 43.86 -15.56 11.96
CA LEU A 282 44.20 -16.42 13.09
C LEU A 282 43.76 -15.77 14.42
N TRP A 283 43.79 -16.56 15.50
CA TRP A 283 43.45 -16.15 16.86
C TRP A 283 44.30 -15.00 17.42
N ASP A 284 45.48 -14.77 16.85
CA ASP A 284 46.40 -13.67 17.18
C ASP A 284 46.17 -12.41 16.33
N GLY A 285 45.18 -12.42 15.43
CA GLY A 285 44.90 -11.34 14.48
C GLY A 285 45.71 -11.39 13.19
N SER A 286 46.59 -12.39 13.01
CA SER A 286 47.37 -12.54 11.77
C SER A 286 46.47 -12.93 10.59
N PHE A 287 46.49 -12.12 9.53
CA PHE A 287 45.70 -12.37 8.32
C PHE A 287 46.19 -13.60 7.53
N VAL A 288 45.28 -14.55 7.32
CA VAL A 288 45.55 -15.80 6.59
C VAL A 288 45.35 -15.60 5.10
N CYS A 289 44.13 -15.31 4.66
CA CYS A 289 43.85 -15.13 3.23
C CYS A 289 42.49 -14.50 2.97
N ARG A 290 42.35 -13.96 1.75
CA ARG A 290 41.09 -13.58 1.12
C ARG A 290 40.69 -14.63 0.08
N ALA A 291 39.55 -15.24 0.28
CA ALA A 291 38.96 -16.25 -0.59
C ALA A 291 37.80 -15.63 -1.38
N ASN A 292 37.96 -15.45 -2.70
CA ASN A 292 36.89 -14.93 -3.54
C ASN A 292 35.84 -16.03 -3.78
N MET A 293 34.57 -15.65 -3.67
CA MET A 293 33.42 -16.51 -3.88
C MET A 293 32.70 -16.13 -5.19
N ASN A 294 32.45 -17.12 -6.03
CA ASN A 294 31.54 -17.01 -7.17
C ASN A 294 30.40 -18.02 -6.98
N ASN A 295 29.15 -17.59 -7.11
CA ASN A 295 27.96 -18.44 -6.92
C ASN A 295 27.95 -19.20 -5.58
N CYS A 296 28.33 -18.51 -4.49
CA CYS A 296 28.43 -19.09 -3.14
C CYS A 296 29.44 -20.24 -2.99
N LYS A 297 30.35 -20.46 -3.95
CA LYS A 297 31.40 -21.47 -3.87
C LYS A 297 32.77 -20.81 -3.80
N VAL A 298 33.59 -21.28 -2.86
CA VAL A 298 35.02 -20.95 -2.76
C VAL A 298 35.81 -22.00 -3.53
N SER A 299 36.78 -21.58 -4.33
CA SER A 299 37.76 -22.51 -4.92
C SER A 299 38.67 -23.06 -3.82
N ARG A 300 38.47 -24.34 -3.45
CA ARG A 300 39.26 -25.02 -2.40
C ARG A 300 40.76 -25.00 -2.69
N THR A 301 41.15 -25.13 -3.95
CA THR A 301 42.57 -25.17 -4.37
C THR A 301 43.24 -23.81 -4.26
N SER A 302 42.59 -22.75 -4.74
CA SER A 302 43.09 -21.37 -4.62
C SER A 302 43.17 -20.92 -3.16
N PHE A 303 42.20 -21.35 -2.35
CA PHE A 303 42.16 -21.08 -0.92
C PHE A 303 43.31 -21.74 -0.16
N LEU A 304 43.47 -23.07 -0.29
CA LEU A 304 44.51 -23.83 0.40
C LEU A 304 45.91 -23.35 0.00
N LEU A 305 46.13 -23.08 -1.30
CA LEU A 305 47.42 -22.57 -1.79
C LEU A 305 47.78 -21.22 -1.14
N LYS A 306 46.80 -20.30 -1.00
CA LYS A 306 47.03 -18.98 -0.39
C LYS A 306 47.27 -19.05 1.13
N ALA A 307 46.60 -19.96 1.82
CA ALA A 307 46.77 -20.16 3.26
C ALA A 307 48.13 -20.80 3.59
N VAL A 308 48.52 -21.84 2.84
CA VAL A 308 49.75 -22.62 3.08
C VAL A 308 51.02 -21.83 2.73
N MET A 309 50.97 -20.89 1.79
CA MET A 309 52.17 -20.16 1.34
C MET A 309 52.65 -19.05 2.30
N ARG A 310 51.93 -18.76 3.39
CA ARG A 310 52.30 -17.71 4.35
C ARG A 310 53.15 -18.26 5.50
N LYS A 311 54.41 -17.82 5.57
CA LYS A 311 55.36 -18.21 6.63
C LYS A 311 54.84 -17.90 8.05
N ASN A 312 54.13 -16.79 8.23
CA ASN A 312 53.59 -16.37 9.53
C ASN A 312 52.53 -17.35 10.07
N VAL A 313 51.72 -17.94 9.18
CA VAL A 313 50.70 -18.92 9.56
C VAL A 313 51.37 -20.17 10.14
N TRP A 314 52.41 -20.67 9.48
CA TRP A 314 53.19 -21.82 9.97
C TRP A 314 53.94 -21.53 11.26
N ALA A 315 54.51 -20.34 11.41
CA ALA A 315 55.19 -19.95 12.64
C ALA A 315 54.24 -19.94 13.84
N ASN A 316 53.01 -19.45 13.67
CA ASN A 316 52.00 -19.41 14.72
C ASN A 316 51.42 -20.80 15.04
N LEU A 317 51.13 -21.61 14.02
CA LEU A 317 50.72 -23.01 14.21
C LEU A 317 51.81 -23.83 14.93
N TYR A 318 53.08 -23.61 14.59
CA TYR A 318 54.19 -24.26 15.27
C TYR A 318 54.30 -23.85 16.74
N ARG A 319 54.06 -22.57 17.07
CA ARG A 319 54.03 -22.07 18.45
C ARG A 319 52.87 -22.65 19.25
N ALA A 320 51.68 -22.81 18.65
CA ALA A 320 50.50 -23.39 19.28
C ALA A 320 50.61 -24.89 19.57
N ARG A 321 51.61 -25.59 18.99
CA ARG A 321 51.86 -27.01 19.28
C ARG A 321 52.44 -27.24 20.67
N LYS A 322 53.08 -26.24 21.27
CA LYS A 322 53.65 -26.34 22.61
C LYS A 322 52.65 -25.86 23.67
N PRO A 323 52.60 -26.49 24.86
CA PRO A 323 51.76 -26.02 25.96
C PRO A 323 52.12 -24.58 26.35
N GLY A 324 51.11 -23.72 26.34
CA GLY A 324 51.22 -22.29 26.63
C GLY A 324 50.02 -21.49 26.11
N SER A 325 50.05 -20.18 26.27
CA SER A 325 48.95 -19.27 25.92
C SER A 325 48.50 -19.36 24.46
N GLN A 326 49.42 -19.67 23.54
CA GLN A 326 49.12 -19.85 22.11
C GLN A 326 48.31 -21.12 21.82
N GLN A 327 48.46 -22.17 22.63
CA GLN A 327 47.67 -23.40 22.49
C GLN A 327 46.24 -23.19 22.99
N GLU A 328 46.06 -22.44 24.08
CA GLU A 328 44.73 -22.09 24.60
C GLU A 328 43.94 -21.25 23.59
N LEU A 329 44.58 -20.26 22.98
CA LEU A 329 43.95 -19.44 21.92
C LEU A 329 43.63 -20.25 20.65
N PHE A 330 44.46 -21.24 20.31
CA PHE A 330 44.17 -22.16 19.21
C PHE A 330 42.95 -23.03 19.53
N ASN A 331 42.87 -23.59 20.73
CA ASN A 331 41.74 -24.39 21.18
C ASN A 331 40.44 -23.55 21.21
N ASP A 332 40.50 -22.29 21.69
CA ASP A 332 39.36 -21.36 21.64
C ASP A 332 38.90 -21.13 20.19
N MET A 333 39.84 -20.90 19.26
CA MET A 333 39.48 -20.74 17.85
C MET A 333 38.82 -22.01 17.28
N THR A 334 39.29 -23.21 17.64
CA THR A 334 38.65 -24.46 17.17
C THR A 334 37.24 -24.62 17.73
N GLU A 335 37.03 -24.36 19.02
CA GLU A 335 35.71 -24.41 19.65
C GLU A 335 34.77 -23.34 19.06
N THR A 336 35.31 -22.16 18.77
CA THR A 336 34.61 -21.07 18.08
C THR A 336 34.12 -21.51 16.71
N MET A 337 34.99 -22.18 15.93
CA MET A 337 34.65 -22.68 14.60
C MET A 337 33.60 -23.80 14.67
N GLU A 338 33.69 -24.72 15.63
CA GLU A 338 32.68 -25.76 15.83
C GLU A 338 31.31 -25.16 16.18
N SER A 339 31.27 -24.25 17.15
CA SER A 339 30.05 -23.53 17.54
C SER A 339 29.46 -22.75 16.36
N HIS A 340 30.32 -22.07 15.61
CA HIS A 340 29.93 -21.35 14.40
C HIS A 340 29.38 -22.29 13.32
N THR A 341 29.96 -23.46 13.11
CA THR A 341 29.45 -24.41 12.10
C THR A 341 28.04 -24.87 12.43
N LYS A 342 27.76 -25.19 13.70
CA LYS A 342 26.42 -25.57 14.18
C LYS A 342 25.41 -24.46 13.92
N PHE A 343 25.76 -23.22 14.25
CA PHE A 343 24.94 -22.04 13.96
C PHE A 343 24.73 -21.84 12.46
N SER A 344 25.78 -22.00 11.65
CA SER A 344 25.68 -21.84 10.19
C SER A 344 24.73 -22.85 9.55
N TYR A 345 24.69 -24.09 10.04
CA TYR A 345 23.71 -25.10 9.60
C TYR A 345 22.28 -24.72 10.00
N GLU A 346 22.09 -24.19 11.21
CA GLU A 346 20.79 -23.70 11.66
C GLU A 346 20.30 -22.54 10.78
N MET A 347 21.17 -21.57 10.51
CA MET A 347 20.88 -20.44 9.60
C MET A 347 20.60 -20.91 8.17
N ALA A 348 21.32 -21.91 7.67
CA ALA A 348 21.05 -22.52 6.37
C ALA A 348 19.65 -23.18 6.32
N ASN A 349 19.20 -23.78 7.43
CA ASN A 349 17.85 -24.33 7.52
C ASN A 349 16.77 -23.24 7.46
N TYR A 350 16.98 -22.08 8.11
CA TYR A 350 16.07 -20.94 7.98
C TYR A 350 16.03 -20.39 6.56
N LEU A 351 17.19 -20.27 5.88
CA LEU A 351 17.27 -19.81 4.49
C LEU A 351 16.64 -20.79 3.49
N THR A 352 16.75 -22.11 3.72
CA THR A 352 16.17 -23.13 2.84
C THR A 352 14.66 -23.29 3.07
N ARG A 353 14.20 -23.27 4.32
CA ARG A 353 12.75 -23.25 4.65
C ARG A 353 12.08 -21.99 4.08
N GLY A 354 12.68 -20.81 4.24
CA GLY A 354 12.17 -19.57 3.62
C GLY A 354 12.07 -19.65 2.10
N LYS A 355 13.00 -20.34 1.42
CA LYS A 355 12.95 -20.58 -0.04
C LYS A 355 11.90 -21.62 -0.46
N ALA A 356 11.64 -22.64 0.36
CA ALA A 356 10.58 -23.61 0.08
C ALA A 356 9.19 -22.94 0.09
N PHE A 357 8.95 -22.01 1.02
CA PHE A 357 7.71 -21.21 1.05
C PHE A 357 7.57 -20.25 -0.15
N HIS A 358 8.67 -19.75 -0.72
CA HIS A 358 8.64 -18.87 -1.89
C HIS A 358 8.36 -19.60 -3.21
N LYS A 359 8.61 -20.92 -3.28
CA LYS A 359 8.26 -21.74 -4.46
C LYS A 359 6.75 -22.00 -4.58
N GLY A 360 6.00 -21.89 -3.47
CA GLY A 360 4.54 -21.94 -3.46
C GLY A 360 3.85 -20.63 -3.89
N TYR A 361 4.59 -19.53 -4.04
CA TYR A 361 4.04 -18.21 -4.42
C TYR A 361 4.44 -17.76 -5.83
N LYS A 362 5.09 -18.63 -6.62
CA LYS A 362 5.51 -18.29 -7.99
C LYS A 362 4.78 -19.05 -9.11
N ASN A 363 3.74 -19.82 -8.81
CA ASN A 363 3.07 -20.63 -9.84
C ASN A 363 1.54 -20.60 -9.92
N ASP A 364 0.79 -19.84 -9.08
CA ASP A 364 -0.68 -19.91 -9.13
C ASP A 364 -1.42 -18.65 -9.63
N ASP A 365 -0.75 -17.53 -9.88
CA ASP A 365 -1.41 -16.27 -10.33
C ASP A 365 -1.13 -15.88 -11.80
N ALA A 366 -0.63 -16.79 -12.65
CA ALA A 366 -0.36 -16.48 -14.06
C ALA A 366 -1.02 -17.42 -15.09
N THR A 367 -1.85 -18.38 -14.69
CA THR A 367 -2.48 -19.34 -15.62
C THR A 367 -3.95 -19.65 -15.35
N ARG A 368 -4.73 -18.69 -14.84
CA ARG A 368 -6.19 -18.86 -14.69
C ARG A 368 -7.02 -17.70 -15.27
N GLU A 369 -6.62 -17.22 -16.45
CA GLU A 369 -7.45 -16.33 -17.27
C GLU A 369 -7.60 -16.77 -18.74
N MET A 370 -7.27 -18.02 -19.07
CA MET A 370 -7.62 -18.61 -20.37
C MET A 370 -7.98 -20.09 -20.21
N ALA A 371 -9.18 -20.38 -19.72
CA ALA A 371 -9.98 -21.55 -20.10
C ALA A 371 -11.34 -21.51 -19.40
N HIS A 372 -12.38 -21.45 -20.24
CA HIS A 372 -13.82 -21.57 -19.99
C HIS A 372 -14.59 -20.34 -19.50
#